data_AF-A0A2I0QMV6-F1
#
_entry.id   AF-A0A2I0QMV6-F1
#
_cell.length_a   1.000
_cell.length_b   1.000
_cell.length_c   1.000
_cell.angle_alpha   90.00
_cell.angle_beta   90.00
_cell.angle_gamma   90.00
#
_symmetry.space_group_name_H-M   'P 1'
#
loop_
_entity.id
_entity.type
_entity.pdbx_description
1 polymer ?
#
loop_
_entity_poly.entity_id
_entity_poly.type
_entity_poly.pdbx_seq_one_letter_code
_entity_poly.pdbx_strand_id
1 'polypeptide(L)'
;MDEIFNEIKDKFNAIIEEDGTLKYIVVNAENLQSVAKFLKEKGYEHLSFVTAIDRQNELEAVYLLHSYANKDSLALKVKLGNSEGSIKEKTEILISPAELVAEGIKQHELCIGCGLCNKVCVQSVDVKAVIFALKQNKEIKAEQISNCAKCGLCEPKCPKKIKIMEIFEAINKLSNKKAEALKEPEKPKTLSAQNFVIPTLTEIFNSADWHERETYDMFGIKFDGHKNLKRLLLPAQFEGHPLRKSYPLGKEQEISLDSDFEATKDELSVEEFIKNHH
;
A
#
# COMPACT_ATOMS: atom_id res chain seq x y z
N MET A 1 -24.16 6.39 14.18
CA MET A 1 -23.33 5.80 13.10
C MET A 1 -22.20 6.75 12.70
N ASP A 2 -22.50 7.98 12.27
CA ASP A 2 -21.46 8.91 11.75
C ASP A 2 -20.38 9.34 12.77
N GLU A 3 -20.70 9.36 14.07
CA GLU A 3 -19.72 9.62 15.14
C GLU A 3 -18.65 8.51 15.24
N ILE A 4 -19.04 7.25 15.06
CA ILE A 4 -18.11 6.11 15.11
C ILE A 4 -17.09 6.22 13.96
N PHE A 5 -17.55 6.65 12.80
CA PHE A 5 -16.75 6.83 11.59
C PHE A 5 -15.75 7.99 11.72
N ASN A 6 -16.16 9.10 12.33
CA ASN A 6 -15.25 10.22 12.61
C ASN A 6 -14.18 9.83 13.65
N GLU A 7 -14.54 9.10 14.71
CA GLU A 7 -13.57 8.59 15.69
C GLU A 7 -12.52 7.66 15.04
N ILE A 8 -12.92 6.80 14.11
CA ILE A 8 -12.00 5.87 13.43
C ILE A 8 -11.07 6.60 12.47
N LYS A 9 -11.59 7.59 11.73
CA LYS A 9 -10.77 8.48 10.89
C LYS A 9 -9.66 9.14 11.70
N ASP A 10 -10.04 9.75 12.82
CA ASP A 10 -9.11 10.54 13.64
C ASP A 10 -8.10 9.66 14.39
N LYS A 11 -8.52 8.48 14.89
CA LYS A 11 -7.64 7.60 15.67
C LYS A 11 -6.72 6.70 14.83
N PHE A 12 -7.19 6.24 13.67
CA PHE A 12 -6.52 5.16 12.92
C PHE A 12 -6.16 5.54 11.49
N ASN A 13 -6.37 6.80 11.10
CA ASN A 13 -6.09 7.31 9.75
C ASN A 13 -6.79 6.49 8.66
N ALA A 14 -8.02 6.07 8.95
CA ALA A 14 -8.81 5.21 8.09
C ALA A 14 -9.52 6.03 7.01
N ILE A 15 -9.61 5.47 5.80
CA ILE A 15 -10.42 6.07 4.72
C ILE A 15 -11.82 5.45 4.81
N ILE A 16 -12.85 6.28 4.68
CA ILE A 16 -14.23 5.81 4.69
C ILE A 16 -14.83 6.04 3.32
N GLU A 17 -15.29 4.96 2.71
CA GLU A 17 -15.98 4.95 1.43
C GLU A 17 -17.43 4.50 1.68
N GLU A 18 -18.39 5.10 1.00
CA GLU A 18 -19.79 4.67 1.05
C GLU A 18 -20.22 4.28 -0.37
N ASP A 19 -20.75 3.06 -0.52
CA ASP A 19 -21.35 2.62 -1.78
C ASP A 19 -22.77 2.09 -1.49
N GLY A 20 -23.77 2.88 -1.83
CA GLY A 20 -25.17 2.57 -1.56
C GLY A 20 -25.46 2.40 -0.07
N THR A 21 -25.82 1.18 0.34
CA THR A 21 -26.18 0.84 1.73
C THR A 21 -25.02 0.30 2.56
N LEU A 22 -23.86 0.01 1.95
CA LEU A 22 -22.70 -0.55 2.63
C LEU A 22 -21.62 0.50 2.81
N LYS A 23 -21.17 0.66 4.06
CA LYS A 23 -20.05 1.51 4.42
C LYS A 23 -18.77 0.68 4.47
N TYR A 24 -17.69 1.23 3.94
CA TYR A 24 -16.37 0.62 3.95
C TYR A 24 -15.40 1.45 4.76
N ILE A 25 -14.64 0.78 5.61
CA ILE A 25 -13.49 1.38 6.31
C ILE A 25 -12.25 0.73 5.74
N VAL A 26 -11.36 1.53 5.15
CA VAL A 26 -10.08 1.08 4.63
C VAL A 26 -9.00 1.39 5.66
N VAL A 27 -8.26 0.36 6.07
CA VAL A 27 -7.19 0.44 7.08
C VAL A 27 -5.92 -0.26 6.61
N ASN A 28 -4.80 0.10 7.23
CA ASN A 28 -3.54 -0.64 7.07
C ASN A 28 -3.54 -1.91 7.93
N ALA A 29 -2.76 -2.90 7.53
CA ALA A 29 -2.65 -4.19 8.22
C ALA A 29 -2.25 -4.06 9.70
N GLU A 30 -1.40 -3.09 10.04
CA GLU A 30 -0.95 -2.82 11.42
C GLU A 30 -2.09 -2.38 12.35
N ASN A 31 -3.07 -1.65 11.82
CA ASN A 31 -4.18 -1.11 12.60
C ASN A 31 -5.39 -2.05 12.65
N LEU A 32 -5.35 -3.17 11.93
CA LEU A 32 -6.46 -4.10 11.76
C LEU A 32 -7.03 -4.60 13.10
N GLN A 33 -6.17 -5.09 14.00
CA GLN A 33 -6.62 -5.61 15.30
C GLN A 33 -7.20 -4.51 16.19
N SER A 34 -6.58 -3.33 16.22
CA SER A 34 -7.03 -2.19 17.03
C SER A 34 -8.41 -1.71 16.57
N VAL A 35 -8.62 -1.60 15.25
CA VAL A 35 -9.91 -1.21 14.68
C VAL A 35 -10.96 -2.29 14.91
N ALA A 36 -10.61 -3.57 14.74
CA ALA A 36 -11.52 -4.68 15.02
C ALA A 36 -11.99 -4.72 16.49
N LYS A 37 -11.09 -4.51 17.46
CA LYS A 37 -11.45 -4.42 18.89
C LYS A 37 -12.41 -3.24 19.14
N PHE A 38 -12.09 -2.07 18.59
CA PHE A 38 -12.93 -0.89 18.72
C PHE A 38 -14.32 -1.08 18.12
N LEU A 39 -14.42 -1.70 16.94
CA LEU A 39 -15.71 -1.99 16.31
C LEU A 39 -16.55 -2.97 17.13
N LYS A 40 -15.91 -3.97 17.74
CA LYS A 40 -16.57 -4.91 18.64
C LYS A 40 -17.15 -4.20 19.88
N GLU A 41 -16.39 -3.30 20.50
CA GLU A 41 -16.87 -2.48 21.63
C GLU A 41 -18.05 -1.56 21.27
N LYS A 42 -18.11 -1.09 20.02
CA LYS A 42 -19.21 -0.26 19.51
C LYS A 42 -20.43 -1.07 19.03
N GLY A 43 -20.42 -2.39 19.18
CA GLY A 43 -21.57 -3.27 18.91
C GLY A 43 -21.54 -4.02 17.58
N TYR A 44 -20.40 -4.06 16.87
CA TYR A 44 -20.18 -4.96 15.74
C TYR A 44 -19.62 -6.30 16.25
N GLU A 45 -20.52 -7.15 16.73
CA GLU A 45 -20.16 -8.35 17.49
C GLU A 45 -19.90 -9.57 16.60
N HIS A 46 -20.43 -9.57 15.38
CA HIS A 46 -20.41 -10.73 14.49
C HIS A 46 -19.59 -10.44 13.24
N LEU A 47 -18.60 -11.30 12.97
CA LEU A 47 -17.90 -11.35 11.70
C LEU A 47 -18.57 -12.40 10.81
N SER A 48 -19.20 -11.94 9.74
CA SER A 48 -20.00 -12.77 8.83
C SER A 48 -19.14 -13.55 7.86
N PHE A 49 -18.10 -12.92 7.30
CA PHE A 49 -17.10 -13.58 6.46
C PHE A 49 -15.84 -12.73 6.29
N VAL A 50 -14.77 -13.40 5.88
CA VAL A 50 -13.51 -12.79 5.40
C VAL A 50 -13.30 -13.26 3.97
N THR A 51 -12.96 -12.33 3.09
CA THR A 51 -12.64 -12.62 1.69
C THR A 51 -11.52 -11.71 1.22
N ALA A 52 -11.09 -11.85 -0.03
CA ALA A 52 -10.13 -10.92 -0.62
C ALA A 52 -10.48 -10.55 -2.07
N ILE A 53 -10.01 -9.39 -2.49
CA ILE A 53 -10.18 -8.85 -3.84
C ILE A 53 -8.79 -8.69 -4.46
N ASP A 54 -8.51 -9.44 -5.51
CA ASP A 54 -7.29 -9.28 -6.31
C ASP A 54 -7.54 -8.24 -7.43
N ARG A 55 -6.88 -7.09 -7.36
CA ARG A 55 -6.95 -6.00 -8.35
C ARG A 55 -5.71 -5.95 -9.26
N GLN A 56 -5.15 -7.11 -9.62
CA GLN A 56 -3.95 -7.28 -10.49
C GLN A 56 -2.64 -6.73 -9.92
N ASN A 57 -2.67 -5.58 -9.25
CA ASN A 57 -1.52 -4.86 -8.68
C ASN A 57 -1.62 -4.69 -7.16
N GLU A 58 -2.80 -4.90 -6.57
CA GLU A 58 -3.07 -4.83 -5.13
C GLU A 58 -4.02 -5.96 -4.76
N LEU A 59 -3.86 -6.52 -3.57
CA LEU A 59 -4.75 -7.49 -2.96
C LEU A 59 -5.44 -6.80 -1.78
N GLU A 60 -6.74 -6.91 -1.63
CA GLU A 60 -7.45 -6.29 -0.51
C GLU A 60 -8.15 -7.38 0.29
N ALA A 61 -7.84 -7.55 1.57
CA ALA A 61 -8.64 -8.40 2.45
C ALA A 61 -9.88 -7.62 2.90
N VAL A 62 -11.04 -8.26 2.91
CA VAL A 62 -12.33 -7.65 3.24
C VAL A 62 -13.01 -8.48 4.31
N TYR A 63 -13.33 -7.83 5.42
CA TYR A 63 -14.01 -8.40 6.57
C TYR A 63 -15.41 -7.78 6.66
N LEU A 64 -16.45 -8.60 6.54
CA LEU A 64 -17.81 -8.11 6.73
C LEU A 64 -18.25 -8.33 8.18
N LEU A 65 -18.49 -7.23 8.88
CA LEU A 65 -18.97 -7.19 10.24
C LEU A 65 -20.46 -6.83 10.26
N HIS A 66 -21.19 -7.45 11.19
CA HIS A 66 -22.61 -7.22 11.39
C HIS A 66 -22.89 -6.83 12.83
N SER A 67 -23.73 -5.80 13.00
CA SER A 67 -24.30 -5.42 14.28
C SER A 67 -25.77 -5.85 14.34
N TYR A 68 -26.08 -6.85 15.16
CA TYR A 68 -27.47 -7.30 15.31
C TYR A 68 -28.36 -6.29 16.02
N ALA A 69 -27.81 -5.57 17.00
CA ALA A 69 -28.53 -4.54 17.74
C ALA A 69 -29.00 -3.41 16.83
N ASN A 70 -28.12 -2.95 15.94
CA ASN A 70 -28.41 -1.84 15.02
C ASN A 70 -28.97 -2.30 13.67
N LYS A 71 -28.99 -3.61 13.39
CA LYS A 71 -29.31 -4.21 12.08
C LYS A 71 -28.52 -3.58 10.94
N ASP A 72 -27.23 -3.36 11.19
CA ASP A 72 -26.32 -2.66 10.29
C ASP A 72 -25.11 -3.54 9.94
N SER A 73 -24.56 -3.32 8.75
CA SER A 73 -23.43 -4.08 8.21
C SER A 73 -22.30 -3.15 7.78
N LEU A 74 -21.08 -3.53 8.11
CA LEU A 74 -19.89 -2.74 7.90
C LEU A 74 -18.80 -3.60 7.27
N ALA A 75 -18.16 -3.12 6.21
CA ALA A 75 -17.04 -3.81 5.59
C ALA A 75 -15.71 -3.14 5.98
N LEU A 76 -14.81 -3.88 6.61
CA LEU A 76 -13.46 -3.46 6.90
C LEU A 76 -12.53 -4.00 5.81
N LYS A 77 -11.94 -3.11 5.02
CA LYS A 77 -11.01 -3.41 3.94
C LYS A 77 -9.58 -3.16 4.41
N VAL A 78 -8.69 -4.09 4.10
CA VAL A 78 -7.26 -4.00 4.41
C VAL A 78 -6.50 -4.09 3.10
N LYS A 79 -5.77 -3.05 2.73
CA LYS A 79 -4.97 -3.03 1.50
C LYS A 79 -3.65 -3.76 1.71
N LEU A 80 -3.38 -4.74 0.86
CA LEU A 80 -2.23 -5.64 0.86
C LEU A 80 -1.55 -5.59 -0.50
N GLY A 81 -0.44 -4.87 -0.55
CA GLY A 81 0.26 -4.57 -1.80
C GLY A 81 1.36 -3.60 -1.46
N ASN A 82 2.50 -3.72 -2.13
CA ASN A 82 3.51 -2.66 -2.13
C ASN A 82 2.94 -1.43 -2.83
N SER A 83 2.13 -0.68 -2.12
CA SER A 83 2.55 0.66 -1.78
C SER A 83 3.20 0.49 -0.41
N GLU A 84 4.52 0.63 -0.22
CA GLU A 84 5.11 1.96 -0.22
C GLU A 84 4.07 3.10 -0.31
N GLY A 85 3.14 3.07 0.64
CA GLY A 85 1.93 3.86 0.71
C GLY A 85 1.30 3.70 2.08
N SER A 86 2.12 3.58 3.14
CA SER A 86 1.97 4.58 4.20
C SER A 86 1.73 5.88 3.48
N ILE A 87 0.58 6.52 3.67
CA ILE A 87 0.21 7.84 3.12
C ILE A 87 1.48 8.60 2.85
N LYS A 88 1.97 8.52 1.60
CA LYS A 88 3.25 9.12 1.27
C LYS A 88 2.86 10.58 1.21
N GLU A 89 3.13 11.30 2.30
CA GLU A 89 3.75 12.61 2.13
C GLU A 89 4.71 12.42 0.96
N LYS A 90 4.39 13.04 -0.18
CA LYS A 90 5.24 12.99 -1.38
C LYS A 90 6.66 13.08 -0.88
N THR A 91 7.45 12.02 -1.05
CA THR A 91 8.83 12.03 -0.58
C THR A 91 9.49 13.18 -1.33
N GLU A 92 9.68 14.30 -0.65
CA GLU A 92 10.11 15.53 -1.30
C GLU A 92 11.51 15.27 -1.80
N ILE A 93 11.68 15.18 -3.13
CA ILE A 93 13.00 15.01 -3.71
C ILE A 93 13.71 16.36 -3.52
N LEU A 94 14.55 16.40 -2.48
CA LEU A 94 15.42 17.52 -2.16
C LEU A 94 16.70 17.39 -2.98
N ILE A 95 17.03 18.46 -3.69
CA ILE A 95 18.27 18.55 -4.47
C ILE A 95 19.21 19.50 -3.72
N SER A 96 20.38 19.00 -3.37
CA SER A 96 21.38 19.78 -2.66
C SER A 96 22.22 20.60 -3.65
N PRO A 97 22.66 21.81 -3.28
CA PRO A 97 23.52 22.64 -4.14
C PRO A 97 24.84 21.96 -4.54
N ALA A 98 25.40 21.10 -3.67
CA ALA A 98 26.63 20.35 -3.93
C ALA A 98 26.51 19.41 -5.16
N GLU A 99 25.34 18.80 -5.36
CA GLU A 99 25.07 17.90 -6.48
C GLU A 99 25.02 18.66 -7.82
N LEU A 100 24.57 19.92 -7.80
CA LEU A 100 24.53 20.77 -8.99
C LEU A 100 25.89 21.37 -9.33
N VAL A 101 26.73 21.65 -8.32
CA VAL A 101 28.13 22.03 -8.53
C VAL A 101 28.92 20.86 -9.13
N ALA A 102 28.62 19.62 -8.73
CA ALA A 102 29.22 18.42 -9.31
C ALA A 102 28.86 18.21 -10.79
N GLU A 103 27.67 18.62 -11.23
CA GLU A 103 27.28 18.64 -12.65
C GLU A 103 27.82 19.88 -13.41
N GLY A 104 28.67 20.71 -12.78
CA GLY A 104 29.43 21.78 -13.45
C GLY A 104 28.76 23.16 -13.48
N ILE A 105 27.68 23.38 -12.73
CA ILE A 105 26.90 24.62 -12.78
C ILE A 105 27.40 25.63 -11.74
N LYS A 106 28.16 26.64 -12.20
CA LYS A 106 28.64 27.76 -11.36
C LYS A 106 27.96 29.11 -11.66
N GLN A 107 27.19 29.20 -12.73
CA GLN A 107 26.63 30.48 -13.22
C GLN A 107 25.57 31.09 -12.28
N HIS A 108 25.03 30.33 -11.33
CA HIS A 108 24.01 30.77 -10.39
C HIS A 108 24.51 31.85 -9.40
N GLU A 109 25.82 31.89 -9.10
CA GLU A 109 26.45 32.90 -8.24
C GLU A 109 26.35 34.33 -8.82
N LEU A 110 26.26 34.43 -10.15
CA LEU A 110 26.17 35.70 -10.87
C LEU A 110 24.79 36.37 -10.74
N CYS A 111 23.80 35.68 -10.17
CA CYS A 111 22.44 36.18 -10.04
C CYS A 111 22.35 37.40 -9.11
N ILE A 112 21.80 38.50 -9.62
CA ILE A 112 21.55 39.75 -8.86
C ILE A 112 20.11 39.85 -8.32
N GLY A 113 19.26 38.85 -8.54
CA GLY A 113 17.91 38.81 -7.97
C GLY A 113 16.87 39.75 -8.58
N CYS A 114 17.10 40.26 -9.80
CA CYS A 114 16.22 41.25 -10.47
C CYS A 114 14.77 40.79 -10.73
N GLY A 115 14.50 39.48 -10.79
CA GLY A 115 13.14 38.91 -10.90
C GLY A 115 12.50 38.94 -12.29
N LEU A 116 13.21 39.38 -13.33
CA LEU A 116 12.70 39.40 -14.71
C LEU A 116 12.34 38.01 -15.25
N CYS A 117 13.05 36.97 -14.82
CA CYS A 117 12.79 35.59 -15.23
C CYS A 117 11.40 35.08 -14.81
N ASN A 118 10.85 35.60 -13.71
CA ASN A 118 9.55 35.14 -13.19
C ASN A 118 8.38 35.76 -13.97
N LYS A 119 8.51 37.04 -14.37
CA LYS A 119 7.47 37.78 -15.11
C LYS A 119 7.23 37.27 -16.53
N VAL A 120 8.11 36.41 -17.03
CA VAL A 120 8.08 35.89 -18.41
C VAL A 120 7.57 34.43 -18.43
N CYS A 121 7.52 33.75 -17.28
CA CYS A 121 7.13 32.34 -17.24
C CYS A 121 5.64 32.17 -17.52
N VAL A 122 5.31 31.46 -18.59
CA VAL A 122 3.92 31.10 -18.96
C VAL A 122 3.31 30.10 -17.99
N GLN A 123 4.15 29.28 -17.33
CA GLN A 123 3.75 28.19 -16.45
C GLN A 123 3.78 28.59 -14.96
N SER A 124 3.92 29.89 -14.66
CA SER A 124 3.97 30.42 -13.29
C SER A 124 5.01 29.74 -12.38
N VAL A 125 6.11 29.27 -12.96
CA VAL A 125 7.23 28.67 -12.22
C VAL A 125 8.10 29.78 -11.61
N ASP A 126 8.34 29.71 -10.30
CA ASP A 126 9.18 30.67 -9.56
C ASP A 126 10.69 30.49 -9.83
N VAL A 127 11.12 30.78 -11.06
CA VAL A 127 12.51 30.65 -11.52
C VAL A 127 13.48 31.45 -10.63
N LYS A 128 13.04 32.61 -10.12
CA LYS A 128 13.83 33.43 -9.20
C LYS A 128 14.14 32.68 -7.91
N ALA A 129 13.14 32.02 -7.32
CA ALA A 129 13.28 31.33 -6.04
C ALA A 129 14.29 30.18 -6.17
N VAL A 130 14.22 29.41 -7.26
CA VAL A 130 15.16 28.32 -7.55
C VAL A 130 16.59 28.82 -7.67
N ILE A 131 16.85 29.83 -8.53
CA ILE A 131 18.22 30.34 -8.73
C ILE A 131 18.75 31.03 -7.47
N PHE A 132 17.87 31.69 -6.71
CA PHE A 132 18.25 32.33 -5.46
C PHE A 132 18.52 31.31 -4.35
N ALA A 133 17.78 30.21 -4.29
CA ALA A 133 18.07 29.08 -3.40
C ALA A 133 19.45 28.49 -3.70
N LEU A 134 19.82 28.35 -4.98
CA LEU A 134 21.18 27.95 -5.36
C LEU A 134 22.24 28.92 -4.83
N LYS A 135 22.02 30.23 -5.01
CA LYS A 135 22.96 31.25 -4.52
C LYS A 135 23.13 31.23 -3.00
N GLN A 136 22.07 30.89 -2.26
CA GLN A 136 22.08 30.81 -0.79
C GLN A 136 22.49 29.44 -0.24
N ASN A 137 22.92 28.51 -1.11
CA ASN A 137 23.17 27.12 -0.75
C ASN A 137 22.00 26.46 0.00
N LYS A 138 20.76 26.77 -0.40
CA LYS A 138 19.55 26.15 0.13
C LYS A 138 19.09 25.01 -0.76
N GLU A 139 18.47 24.02 -0.14
CA GLU A 139 17.87 22.88 -0.84
C GLU A 139 16.67 23.31 -1.68
N ILE A 140 16.50 22.65 -2.82
CA ILE A 140 15.43 22.94 -3.77
C ILE A 140 14.50 21.73 -3.83
N LYS A 141 13.19 21.99 -3.74
CA LYS A 141 12.16 20.98 -3.93
C LYS A 141 11.93 20.77 -5.42
N ALA A 142 12.01 19.53 -5.91
CA ALA A 142 11.79 19.21 -7.33
C ALA A 142 10.40 19.68 -7.85
N GLU A 143 9.40 19.78 -6.98
CA GLU A 143 8.06 20.28 -7.30
C GLU A 143 8.05 21.72 -7.80
N GLN A 144 8.99 22.56 -7.34
CA GLN A 144 9.09 23.95 -7.77
C GLN A 144 9.42 24.06 -9.26
N ILE A 145 9.84 22.96 -9.89
CA ILE A 145 10.30 22.90 -11.28
C ILE A 145 9.42 21.98 -12.13
N SER A 146 8.48 21.24 -11.53
CA SER A 146 7.65 20.24 -12.23
C SER A 146 6.87 20.82 -13.40
N ASN A 147 6.42 22.07 -13.27
CA ASN A 147 5.59 22.74 -14.28
C ASN A 147 6.43 23.43 -15.36
N CYS A 148 7.77 23.33 -15.34
CA CYS A 148 8.62 24.00 -16.32
C CYS A 148 8.50 23.34 -17.70
N ALA A 149 7.92 24.06 -18.68
CA ALA A 149 7.78 23.62 -20.06
C ALA A 149 9.08 23.70 -20.90
N LYS A 150 10.25 23.99 -20.30
CA LYS A 150 11.56 24.05 -20.98
C LYS A 150 11.61 24.96 -22.23
N CYS A 151 10.79 26.01 -22.26
CA CYS A 151 10.68 26.91 -23.41
C CYS A 151 11.82 27.93 -23.56
N GLY A 152 12.69 28.08 -22.55
CA GLY A 152 13.89 28.96 -22.61
C GLY A 152 13.63 30.47 -22.61
N LEU A 153 12.37 30.92 -22.54
CA LEU A 153 12.00 32.35 -22.63
C LEU A 153 12.63 33.23 -21.53
N CYS A 154 13.02 32.63 -20.40
CA CYS A 154 13.61 33.31 -19.26
C CYS A 154 15.09 33.72 -19.47
N GLU A 155 15.84 33.04 -20.34
CA GLU A 155 17.26 33.28 -20.59
C GLU A 155 17.57 34.61 -21.31
N PRO A 156 16.93 34.96 -22.45
CA PRO A 156 17.26 36.18 -23.19
C PRO A 156 16.92 37.47 -22.42
N LYS A 157 16.04 37.37 -21.42
CA LYS A 157 15.64 38.48 -20.55
C LYS A 157 16.54 38.63 -19.33
N CYS A 158 17.48 37.73 -19.11
CA CYS A 158 18.39 37.79 -17.97
C CYS A 158 19.56 38.76 -18.24
N PRO A 159 19.74 39.83 -17.44
CA PRO A 159 20.81 40.83 -17.66
C PRO A 159 22.21 40.25 -17.47
N LYS A 160 22.32 39.16 -16.71
CA LYS A 160 23.58 38.42 -16.46
C LYS A 160 23.75 37.21 -17.39
N LYS A 161 22.83 37.02 -18.35
CA LYS A 161 22.83 35.90 -19.31
C LYS A 161 23.09 34.54 -18.65
N ILE A 162 22.43 34.30 -17.52
CA ILE A 162 22.47 33.00 -16.83
C ILE A 162 21.77 31.98 -17.72
N LYS A 163 22.41 30.85 -17.99
CA LYS A 163 21.80 29.74 -18.71
C LYS A 163 20.90 28.95 -17.77
N ILE A 164 19.63 29.32 -17.75
CA ILE A 164 18.61 28.74 -16.86
C ILE A 164 18.25 27.32 -17.31
N MET A 165 18.33 27.04 -18.61
CA MET A 165 18.03 25.73 -19.18
C MET A 165 19.02 24.66 -18.70
N GLU A 166 20.32 24.95 -18.72
CA GLU A 166 21.35 24.02 -18.20
C GLU A 166 21.10 23.69 -16.72
N ILE A 167 20.67 24.68 -15.93
CA ILE A 167 20.34 24.50 -14.51
C ILE A 167 19.13 23.57 -14.33
N PHE A 168 18.05 23.85 -15.06
CA PHE A 168 16.80 23.09 -14.94
C PHE A 168 16.95 21.66 -15.50
N GLU A 169 17.78 21.46 -16.51
CA GLU A 169 18.12 20.14 -17.03
C GLU A 169 18.92 19.32 -16.00
N ALA A 170 19.93 19.90 -15.36
CA ALA A 170 20.67 19.22 -14.31
C ALA A 170 19.80 18.86 -13.11
N ILE A 171 18.90 19.78 -12.70
CA ILE A 171 17.92 19.51 -11.64
C ILE A 171 17.01 18.35 -12.04
N ASN A 172 16.46 18.34 -13.25
CA ASN A 172 15.60 17.25 -13.71
C ASN A 172 16.37 15.92 -13.79
N LYS A 173 17.61 15.94 -14.27
CA LYS A 173 18.50 14.77 -14.30
C LYS A 173 18.78 14.22 -12.90
N LEU A 174 19.08 15.08 -11.92
CA LEU A 174 19.29 14.67 -10.52
C LEU A 174 17.99 14.17 -9.87
N SER A 175 16.85 14.81 -10.16
CA SER A 175 15.54 14.35 -9.71
C SER A 175 15.24 12.95 -10.24
N ASN A 176 15.54 12.69 -11.52
CA ASN A 176 15.33 11.37 -12.13
C ASN A 176 16.31 10.34 -11.59
N LYS A 177 17.61 10.67 -11.45
CA LYS A 177 18.61 9.79 -10.82
C LYS A 177 18.21 9.41 -9.38
N LYS A 178 17.72 10.36 -8.57
CA LYS A 178 17.23 10.08 -7.21
C LYS A 178 15.93 9.28 -7.22
N ALA A 179 15.01 9.58 -8.13
CA ALA A 179 13.78 8.81 -8.31
C ALA A 179 14.07 7.37 -8.79
N GLU A 180 15.14 7.18 -9.56
CA GLU A 180 15.61 5.88 -10.04
C GLU A 180 16.41 5.13 -8.96
N ALA A 181 17.19 5.84 -8.12
CA ALA A 181 17.88 5.26 -6.97
C ALA A 181 16.94 4.89 -5.81
N LEU A 182 15.81 5.60 -5.67
CA LEU A 182 14.71 5.26 -4.75
C LEU A 182 13.84 4.12 -5.28
N LYS A 183 13.94 3.79 -6.56
CA LYS A 183 13.37 2.54 -7.07
C LYS A 183 14.37 1.44 -6.73
N GLU A 184 14.09 0.69 -5.66
CA GLU A 184 14.67 -0.63 -5.46
C GLU A 184 14.57 -1.46 -6.77
N PRO A 185 15.52 -2.39 -7.03
CA PRO A 185 15.51 -3.20 -8.26
C PRO A 185 14.10 -3.73 -8.48
N GLU A 186 13.52 -3.54 -9.68
CA GLU A 186 12.15 -3.98 -9.99
C GLU A 186 12.05 -5.50 -9.79
N LYS A 187 11.76 -5.91 -8.54
CA LYS A 187 11.43 -7.28 -8.16
C LYS A 187 10.14 -7.60 -8.90
N PRO A 188 10.03 -8.76 -9.58
CA PRO A 188 9.05 -9.01 -10.62
C PRO A 188 7.64 -8.58 -10.16
N LYS A 189 7.01 -7.71 -10.97
CA LYS A 189 5.68 -7.09 -10.82
C LYS A 189 4.53 -8.11 -10.91
N THR A 190 4.72 -9.31 -10.40
CA THR A 190 3.68 -10.34 -10.32
C THR A 190 3.35 -10.56 -8.85
N LEU A 191 2.09 -10.27 -8.48
CA LEU A 191 1.53 -10.52 -7.14
C LEU A 191 1.78 -11.94 -6.63
N SER A 192 2.05 -12.89 -7.54
CA SER A 192 2.39 -14.28 -7.24
C SER A 192 3.60 -14.45 -6.31
N ALA A 193 4.54 -13.50 -6.26
CA ALA A 193 5.77 -13.60 -5.46
C ALA A 193 5.74 -12.77 -4.16
N GLN A 194 4.65 -12.05 -3.86
CA GLN A 194 4.54 -11.22 -2.66
C GLN A 194 3.97 -12.03 -1.49
N ASN A 195 4.66 -11.97 -0.34
CA ASN A 195 4.18 -12.55 0.91
C ASN A 195 3.25 -11.54 1.59
N PHE A 196 1.95 -11.72 1.43
CA PHE A 196 0.94 -10.95 2.16
C PHE A 196 0.73 -11.55 3.53
N VAL A 197 1.09 -10.79 4.57
CA VAL A 197 0.92 -11.19 5.97
C VAL A 197 0.08 -10.13 6.67
N ILE A 198 -0.98 -10.55 7.35
CA ILE A 198 -1.83 -9.70 8.18
C ILE A 198 -2.05 -10.32 9.55
N PRO A 199 -2.31 -9.53 10.60
CA PRO A 199 -2.61 -10.11 11.90
C PRO A 199 -3.97 -10.81 11.89
N THR A 200 -4.06 -11.95 12.59
CA THR A 200 -5.31 -12.69 12.78
C THR A 200 -6.31 -11.89 13.63
N LEU A 201 -7.60 -12.08 13.33
CA LEU A 201 -8.72 -11.60 14.16
C LEU A 201 -9.38 -12.74 14.97
N THR A 202 -8.83 -13.96 14.97
CA THR A 202 -9.40 -15.11 15.69
C THR A 202 -9.58 -14.90 17.19
N GLU A 203 -8.70 -14.13 17.83
CA GLU A 203 -8.86 -13.76 19.25
C GLU A 203 -10.01 -12.78 19.52
N ILE A 204 -10.44 -12.04 18.49
CA ILE A 204 -11.53 -11.06 18.58
C ILE A 204 -12.84 -11.70 18.15
N PHE A 205 -12.83 -12.41 17.02
CA PHE A 205 -14.00 -13.05 16.43
C PHE A 205 -13.72 -14.53 16.21
N ASN A 206 -14.41 -15.41 16.94
CA ASN A 206 -14.26 -16.86 16.79
C ASN A 206 -14.60 -17.35 15.38
N SER A 207 -15.51 -16.66 14.67
CA SER A 207 -15.84 -17.01 13.28
C SER A 207 -14.68 -16.77 12.31
N ALA A 208 -13.68 -15.96 12.68
CA ALA A 208 -12.53 -15.68 11.81
C ALA A 208 -11.70 -16.93 11.50
N ASP A 209 -11.70 -17.97 12.35
CA ASP A 209 -10.85 -19.17 12.17
C ASP A 209 -11.07 -19.84 10.81
N TRP A 210 -12.34 -20.12 10.47
CA TRP A 210 -12.66 -20.76 9.18
C TRP A 210 -12.44 -19.82 8.00
N HIS A 211 -12.83 -18.55 8.13
CA HIS A 211 -12.77 -17.59 7.02
C HIS A 211 -11.33 -17.16 6.69
N GLU A 212 -10.46 -17.05 7.70
CA GLU A 212 -9.04 -16.76 7.49
C GLU A 212 -8.35 -17.95 6.81
N ARG A 213 -8.70 -19.19 7.18
CA ARG A 213 -8.22 -20.40 6.48
C ARG A 213 -8.70 -20.47 5.03
N GLU A 214 -9.97 -20.17 4.77
CA GLU A 214 -10.52 -20.08 3.41
C GLU A 214 -9.77 -19.03 2.58
N THR A 215 -9.57 -17.84 3.13
CA THR A 215 -8.86 -16.74 2.46
C THR A 215 -7.40 -17.11 2.19
N TYR A 216 -6.74 -17.81 3.12
CA TYR A 216 -5.41 -18.36 2.91
C TYR A 216 -5.38 -19.39 1.77
N ASP A 217 -6.34 -20.31 1.72
CA ASP A 217 -6.37 -21.36 0.71
C ASP A 217 -6.62 -20.81 -0.70
N MET A 218 -7.57 -19.87 -0.82
CA MET A 218 -8.01 -19.31 -2.09
C MET A 218 -7.12 -18.18 -2.63
N PHE A 219 -6.58 -17.32 -1.75
CA PHE A 219 -5.83 -16.11 -2.12
C PHE A 219 -4.39 -16.10 -1.60
N GLY A 220 -3.98 -17.02 -0.72
CA GLY A 220 -2.62 -17.10 -0.21
C GLY A 220 -2.22 -15.99 0.74
N ILE A 221 -3.19 -15.36 1.41
CA ILE A 221 -2.94 -14.38 2.48
C ILE A 221 -2.61 -15.13 3.75
N LYS A 222 -1.46 -14.85 4.37
CA LYS A 222 -1.06 -15.46 5.64
C LYS A 222 -1.56 -14.62 6.82
N PHE A 223 -2.05 -15.30 7.84
CA PHE A 223 -2.55 -14.68 9.06
C PHE A 223 -1.58 -14.95 10.21
N ASP A 224 -0.91 -13.91 10.70
CA ASP A 224 0.01 -14.00 11.83
C ASP A 224 -0.78 -14.19 13.14
N GLY A 225 -0.34 -15.13 13.97
CA GLY A 225 -1.02 -15.53 15.21
C GLY A 225 -2.13 -16.57 15.05
N HIS A 226 -2.47 -17.02 13.84
CA HIS A 226 -3.52 -18.02 13.64
C HIS A 226 -3.06 -19.43 14.07
N LYS A 227 -3.81 -20.09 14.95
CA LYS A 227 -3.41 -21.38 15.58
C LYS A 227 -3.29 -22.55 14.62
N ASN A 228 -4.18 -22.63 13.62
CA ASN A 228 -4.22 -23.74 12.67
C ASN A 228 -4.39 -23.26 11.21
N LEU A 229 -3.44 -22.47 10.72
CA LEU A 229 -3.49 -21.96 9.35
C LEU A 229 -3.07 -23.05 8.35
N LYS A 230 -4.05 -23.83 7.89
CA LYS A 230 -3.89 -24.89 6.89
C LYS A 230 -4.97 -24.76 5.83
N ARG A 231 -4.72 -25.38 4.65
CA ARG A 231 -5.73 -25.50 3.59
C ARG A 231 -7.03 -26.06 4.15
N LEU A 232 -8.14 -25.63 3.57
CA LEU A 232 -9.48 -25.93 4.08
C LEU A 232 -10.37 -26.51 2.98
N LEU A 233 -10.34 -25.92 1.78
CA LEU A 233 -11.21 -26.28 0.67
C LEU A 233 -10.47 -27.12 -0.38
N LEU A 234 -9.18 -26.86 -0.58
CA LEU A 234 -8.37 -27.53 -1.59
C LEU A 234 -7.63 -28.73 -1.00
N PRO A 235 -7.38 -29.77 -1.83
CA PRO A 235 -6.51 -30.89 -1.46
C PRO A 235 -5.14 -30.43 -0.95
N ALA A 236 -4.52 -31.20 -0.05
CA ALA A 236 -3.23 -30.85 0.54
C ALA A 236 -2.13 -30.70 -0.53
N GLN A 237 -2.19 -31.52 -1.57
CA GLN A 237 -1.24 -31.52 -2.70
C GLN A 237 -1.52 -30.40 -3.72
N PHE A 238 -2.63 -29.65 -3.59
CA PHE A 238 -2.98 -28.61 -4.55
C PHE A 238 -1.90 -27.52 -4.58
N GLU A 239 -1.40 -27.17 -5.76
CA GLU A 239 -0.41 -26.11 -5.92
C GLU A 239 -1.05 -24.80 -6.39
N GLY A 240 -0.86 -23.75 -5.59
CA GLY A 240 -1.33 -22.39 -5.90
C GLY A 240 -2.62 -21.99 -5.19
N HIS A 241 -3.20 -20.90 -5.69
CA HIS A 241 -4.32 -20.15 -5.11
C HIS A 241 -5.31 -19.77 -6.23
N PRO A 242 -6.41 -20.53 -6.43
CA PRO A 242 -7.26 -20.44 -7.61
C PRO A 242 -7.93 -19.08 -7.83
N LEU A 243 -8.25 -18.34 -6.76
CA LEU A 243 -8.93 -17.04 -6.87
C LEU A 243 -7.96 -15.87 -7.13
N ARG A 244 -6.65 -16.13 -7.25
CA ARG A 244 -5.71 -15.13 -7.74
C ARG A 244 -5.85 -14.94 -9.25
N LYS A 245 -5.82 -13.69 -9.70
CA LYS A 245 -5.85 -13.36 -11.14
C LYS A 245 -4.63 -13.87 -11.91
N SER A 246 -3.53 -14.12 -11.21
CA SER A 246 -2.32 -14.73 -11.78
C SER A 246 -2.43 -16.25 -11.97
N TYR A 247 -3.46 -16.90 -11.40
CA TYR A 247 -3.66 -18.33 -11.55
C TYR A 247 -4.25 -18.64 -12.94
N PRO A 248 -3.63 -19.55 -13.72
CA PRO A 248 -4.09 -19.86 -15.07
C PRO A 248 -5.47 -20.53 -15.06
N LEU A 249 -6.38 -20.01 -15.89
CA LEU A 249 -7.69 -20.62 -16.12
C LEU A 249 -7.52 -21.97 -16.82
N GLY A 250 -8.15 -23.01 -16.29
CA GLY A 250 -8.08 -24.36 -16.85
C GLY A 250 -6.81 -25.14 -16.52
N LYS A 251 -6.03 -24.72 -15.50
CA LYS A 251 -4.92 -25.54 -15.00
C LYS A 251 -5.47 -26.82 -14.35
N GLU A 252 -5.26 -27.93 -15.02
CA GLU A 252 -5.50 -29.26 -14.49
C GLU A 252 -4.28 -29.70 -13.66
N GLN A 253 -4.54 -30.34 -12.52
CA GLN A 253 -3.51 -30.94 -11.66
C GLN A 253 -3.96 -32.35 -11.34
N GLU A 254 -3.07 -33.31 -11.53
CA GLU A 254 -3.28 -34.66 -11.02
C GLU A 254 -3.01 -34.64 -9.52
N ILE A 255 -4.05 -34.91 -8.74
CA ILE A 255 -4.00 -34.87 -7.28
C ILE A 255 -4.35 -36.27 -6.79
N SER A 256 -3.45 -36.87 -6.01
CA SER A 256 -3.81 -38.06 -5.25
C SER A 256 -4.54 -37.59 -3.99
N LEU A 257 -5.76 -38.10 -3.80
CA LEU A 257 -6.54 -37.83 -2.59
C LEU A 257 -6.06 -38.69 -1.41
N ASP A 258 -5.16 -39.65 -1.62
CA ASP A 258 -4.74 -40.59 -0.57
C ASP A 258 -4.11 -39.87 0.63
N SER A 259 -3.39 -38.77 0.40
CA SER A 259 -2.79 -37.96 1.46
C SER A 259 -3.79 -37.12 2.25
N ASP A 260 -4.98 -36.83 1.70
CA ASP A 260 -6.02 -36.06 2.40
C ASP A 260 -6.79 -36.94 3.39
N PHE A 261 -6.83 -38.26 3.14
CA PHE A 261 -7.46 -39.25 4.02
C PHE A 261 -6.51 -39.86 5.06
N GLU A 262 -5.21 -39.54 5.04
CA GLU A 262 -4.28 -39.92 6.10
C GLU A 262 -4.48 -39.13 7.41
N ALA A 263 -5.29 -38.06 7.37
CA ALA A 263 -5.79 -37.45 8.59
C ALA A 263 -6.77 -38.42 9.30
N THR A 264 -6.33 -38.98 10.43
CA THR A 264 -7.07 -39.75 11.45
C THR A 264 -7.07 -41.29 11.36
N LYS A 265 -5.92 -41.93 11.08
CA LYS A 265 -5.70 -43.27 11.67
C LYS A 265 -5.18 -43.20 13.11
N ASP A 266 -4.38 -42.18 13.42
CA ASP A 266 -3.77 -42.02 14.76
C ASP A 266 -4.66 -41.24 15.76
N GLU A 267 -5.66 -40.49 15.30
CA GLU A 267 -6.59 -39.73 16.18
C GLU A 267 -7.89 -40.49 16.50
N LEU A 268 -8.10 -41.67 15.90
CA LEU A 268 -9.30 -42.50 16.09
C LEU A 268 -8.93 -43.91 16.55
N SER A 269 -8.02 -44.04 17.51
CA SER A 269 -7.90 -45.28 18.29
C SER A 269 -9.14 -45.39 19.19
N VAL A 270 -10.18 -46.07 18.68
CA VAL A 270 -11.40 -46.39 19.45
C VAL A 270 -11.06 -47.03 20.81
N GLU A 271 -9.97 -47.79 20.85
CA GLU A 271 -9.43 -48.46 22.03
C GLU A 271 -8.92 -47.50 23.12
N GLU A 272 -8.35 -46.35 22.74
CA GLU A 272 -7.79 -45.36 23.67
C GLU A 272 -8.86 -44.41 24.19
N PHE A 273 -9.88 -44.12 23.36
CA PHE A 273 -11.10 -43.43 23.78
C PHE A 273 -11.89 -44.24 24.81
N ILE A 274 -12.05 -45.55 24.60
CA ILE A 274 -12.72 -46.47 25.53
C ILE A 274 -11.94 -46.61 26.85
N LYS A 275 -10.61 -46.66 26.81
CA LYS A 275 -9.78 -46.72 28.03
C LYS A 275 -9.86 -45.48 28.91
N ASN A 276 -10.02 -44.30 28.32
CA ASN A 276 -10.01 -43.03 29.06
C ASN A 276 -11.40 -42.63 29.60
N HIS A 277 -12.48 -43.32 29.21
CA HIS A 277 -13.86 -42.98 29.57
C HIS A 277 -14.63 -44.13 30.25
N HIS A 278 -13.90 -45.06 30.87
CA HIS A 278 -14.45 -46.11 31.73
C HIS A 278 -13.97 -46.00 33.17
#